data_AF-A0A7R9H9U1-F1
#
_entry.id   AF-A0A7R9H9U1-F1
#
_cell.length_a   1.000
_cell.length_b   1.000
_cell.length_c   1.000
_cell.angle_alpha   90.00
_cell.angle_beta   90.00
_cell.angle_gamma   90.00
#
_symmetry.space_group_name_H-M   'P 1'
#
loop_
_entity.id
_entity.type
_entity.pdbx_description
1 polymer ?
#
loop_
_entity_poly.entity_id
_entity_poly.type
_entity_poly.pdbx_seq_one_letter_code
_entity_poly.pdbx_strand_id
1 'polypeptide(L)'
;MLYEESPLVPRTKLRKVERKLIPVVEKLSTEELMETNTYLRFNRSIEAIFDNTEDLDLNMEQDDDADVPPEALIPKYQLQELCSEAAKLKTLCAMESVPSDRLVSLLNILEKNIRDGTRVSPIADPDDDEDESKLWLELTMERVMRAADASVTSLYIMTSPNMPKKIYLEDVIDRIVVFTKYQLQNTIYPSFDPVYRTDSKAKDIFIGNARKKRAHVKEVREKSILTLYNKLHELVGLLAELLNIQVLTDNAVLHASSMGVAPFFVENVNELQLSALKLVTT
;
A
#
# COMPACT_ATOMS: atom_id res chain seq x y z
N MET A 1 -14.36 -37.66 65.49
CA MET A 1 -15.16 -37.61 64.25
C MET A 1 -14.94 -36.25 63.61
N LEU A 2 -14.07 -36.17 62.62
CA LEU A 2 -14.03 -35.08 61.65
C LEU A 2 -13.67 -35.73 60.31
N TYR A 3 -14.62 -35.67 59.38
CA TYR A 3 -14.51 -36.17 58.02
C TYR A 3 -13.63 -35.21 57.22
N GLU A 4 -12.56 -35.71 56.60
CA GLU A 4 -11.81 -34.98 55.59
C GLU A 4 -12.47 -35.19 54.23
N GLU A 5 -13.05 -34.13 53.67
CA GLU A 5 -13.59 -34.09 52.31
C GLU A 5 -12.44 -34.07 51.29
N SER A 6 -12.40 -35.09 50.43
CA SER A 6 -11.53 -35.11 49.25
C SER A 6 -11.95 -34.05 48.22
N PRO A 7 -11.03 -33.26 47.63
CA PRO A 7 -11.41 -32.27 46.62
C PRO A 7 -11.78 -32.93 45.30
N LEU A 8 -12.99 -32.66 44.81
CA LEU A 8 -13.47 -33.03 43.47
C LEU A 8 -12.75 -32.19 42.41
N VAL A 9 -11.77 -32.78 41.71
CA VAL A 9 -11.11 -32.15 40.56
C VAL A 9 -12.04 -32.21 39.32
N PRO A 10 -12.46 -31.08 38.73
CA PRO A 10 -13.27 -31.11 37.53
C PRO A 10 -12.45 -31.59 36.32
N ARG A 11 -12.78 -32.76 35.76
CA ARG A 11 -12.18 -33.22 34.49
C ARG A 11 -12.68 -32.35 33.34
N THR A 12 -11.88 -31.39 32.90
CA THR A 12 -12.07 -30.66 31.64
C THR A 12 -11.93 -31.63 30.46
N LYS A 13 -13.02 -31.87 29.74
CA LYS A 13 -13.00 -32.62 28.48
C LYS A 13 -12.25 -31.80 27.42
N LEU A 14 -11.03 -32.23 27.07
CA LEU A 14 -10.28 -31.69 25.94
C LEU A 14 -11.04 -32.00 24.65
N ARG A 15 -11.64 -30.97 24.04
CA ARG A 15 -12.25 -31.05 22.72
C ARG A 15 -11.11 -31.15 21.71
N LYS A 16 -10.91 -32.32 21.09
CA LYS A 16 -9.98 -32.46 19.95
C LYS A 16 -10.47 -31.54 18.84
N VAL A 17 -9.70 -30.49 18.55
CA VAL A 17 -9.89 -29.68 17.37
C VAL A 17 -9.40 -30.51 16.19
N GLU A 18 -10.33 -31.02 15.39
CA GLU A 18 -9.99 -31.59 14.09
C GLU A 18 -9.39 -30.47 13.24
N ARG A 19 -8.09 -30.60 12.94
CA ARG A 19 -7.43 -29.78 11.92
C ARG A 19 -8.11 -30.11 10.60
N LYS A 20 -9.00 -29.21 10.13
CA LYS A 20 -9.48 -29.25 8.75
C LYS A 20 -8.24 -29.16 7.87
N LEU A 21 -7.95 -30.22 7.11
CA LEU A 21 -6.93 -30.17 6.07
C LEU A 21 -7.31 -29.05 5.11
N ILE A 22 -6.49 -28.02 5.09
CA ILE A 22 -6.55 -26.97 4.08
C ILE A 22 -6.33 -27.70 2.74
N PRO A 23 -7.18 -27.48 1.71
CA PRO A 23 -6.93 -28.07 0.41
C PRO A 23 -5.52 -27.71 -0.02
N VAL A 24 -4.67 -28.71 -0.20
CA VAL A 24 -3.36 -28.50 -0.83
C VAL A 24 -3.69 -28.09 -2.26
N VAL A 25 -3.69 -26.79 -2.52
CA VAL A 25 -3.73 -26.27 -3.88
C VAL A 25 -2.53 -26.88 -4.56
N GLU A 26 -2.78 -27.77 -5.53
CA GLU A 26 -1.75 -28.41 -6.32
C GLU A 26 -0.99 -27.28 -7.01
N LYS A 27 0.23 -27.01 -6.52
CA LYS A 27 1.08 -25.98 -7.12
C LYS A 27 1.37 -26.44 -8.54
N LEU A 28 0.98 -25.64 -9.53
CA LEU A 28 1.37 -25.88 -10.92
C LEU A 28 2.89 -26.06 -10.96
N SER A 29 3.35 -26.97 -11.81
CA SER A 29 4.78 -27.06 -12.11
C SER A 29 5.29 -25.73 -12.67
N THR A 30 6.60 -25.48 -12.57
CA THR A 30 7.21 -24.27 -13.11
C THR A 30 6.93 -24.08 -14.59
N GLU A 31 6.87 -25.17 -15.36
CA GLU A 31 6.58 -25.17 -16.79
C GLU A 31 5.12 -24.77 -17.06
N GLU A 32 4.15 -25.40 -16.38
CA GLU A 32 2.73 -25.07 -16.53
C GLU A 32 2.42 -23.62 -16.09
N LEU A 33 3.14 -23.13 -15.08
CA LEU A 33 2.99 -21.77 -14.57
C LEU A 33 3.48 -20.72 -15.57
N MET A 34 4.58 -21.01 -16.27
CA MET A 34 5.12 -20.15 -17.33
C MET A 34 4.22 -20.10 -18.57
N GLU A 35 3.38 -21.11 -18.78
CA GLU A 35 2.38 -21.14 -19.85
C GLU A 35 1.09 -20.38 -19.49
N THR A 36 0.91 -19.99 -18.23
CA THR A 36 -0.30 -19.26 -17.81
C THR A 36 -0.39 -17.90 -18.49
N ASN A 37 -1.61 -17.53 -18.88
CA ASN A 37 -1.87 -16.25 -19.51
C ASN A 37 -1.45 -15.05 -18.62
N THR A 38 -1.58 -15.20 -17.30
CA THR A 38 -1.14 -14.23 -16.30
C THR A 38 0.38 -14.00 -16.35
N TYR A 39 1.18 -15.08 -16.32
CA TYR A 39 2.64 -14.98 -16.38
C TYR A 39 3.11 -14.32 -17.67
N LEU A 40 2.54 -14.72 -18.81
CA LEU A 40 2.87 -14.15 -20.12
C LEU A 40 2.50 -12.66 -20.22
N ARG A 41 1.33 -12.26 -19.70
CA ARG A 41 0.92 -10.85 -19.68
C ARG A 41 1.79 -9.99 -18.80
N PHE A 42 2.16 -10.49 -17.62
CA PHE A 42 3.06 -9.78 -16.72
C PHE A 42 4.44 -9.57 -17.36
N ASN A 43 5.04 -10.62 -17.93
CA ASN A 43 6.34 -10.50 -18.60
C ASN A 43 6.27 -9.56 -19.81
N ARG A 44 5.21 -9.63 -20.63
CA ARG A 44 5.02 -8.70 -21.74
C ARG A 44 4.88 -7.24 -21.27
N SER A 45 4.19 -7.02 -20.14
CA SER A 45 4.05 -5.68 -19.55
C SER A 45 5.41 -5.16 -19.08
N ILE A 46 6.23 -6.01 -18.46
CA ILE A 46 7.61 -5.67 -18.08
C ILE A 46 8.46 -5.32 -19.30
N GLU A 47 8.37 -6.11 -20.38
CA GLU A 47 9.12 -5.86 -21.62
C GLU A 47 8.77 -4.51 -22.21
N ALA A 48 7.47 -4.20 -22.34
CA ALA A 48 7.03 -2.92 -22.83
C ALA A 48 7.54 -1.74 -21.97
N ILE A 49 7.63 -1.91 -20.65
CA ILE A 49 8.17 -0.88 -19.74
C ILE A 49 9.68 -0.72 -19.95
N PHE A 50 10.42 -1.82 -20.10
CA PHE A 50 11.87 -1.78 -20.33
C PHE A 50 12.20 -1.13 -21.67
N ASP A 51 11.50 -1.48 -22.74
CA ASP A 51 11.70 -0.88 -24.06
C ASP A 51 11.48 0.64 -24.03
N ASN A 52 10.53 1.12 -23.23
CA ASN A 52 10.27 2.55 -23.07
C ASN A 52 11.31 3.28 -22.19
N THR A 53 12.10 2.55 -21.40
CA THR A 53 13.05 3.12 -20.42
C THR A 53 14.51 2.82 -20.75
N GLU A 54 14.79 2.08 -21.83
CA GLU A 54 16.13 1.60 -22.21
C GLU A 54 17.14 2.74 -22.44
N ASP A 55 16.69 3.85 -23.01
CA ASP A 55 17.54 5.03 -23.31
C ASP A 55 17.73 5.98 -22.11
N LEU A 56 17.14 5.67 -20.96
CA LEU A 56 17.18 6.53 -19.77
C LEU A 56 18.27 6.07 -18.80
N ASP A 57 19.14 6.99 -18.38
CA ASP A 57 20.06 6.73 -17.28
C ASP A 57 19.32 6.84 -15.93
N LEU A 58 18.57 5.79 -15.60
CA LEU A 58 17.79 5.70 -14.36
C LEU A 58 18.67 5.69 -13.09
N ASN A 59 19.97 5.41 -13.25
CA ASN A 59 20.96 5.32 -12.18
C ASN A 59 21.65 6.65 -11.88
N MET A 60 21.39 7.72 -12.65
CA MET A 60 21.85 9.05 -12.25
C MET A 60 21.26 9.41 -10.89
N GLU A 61 22.13 9.72 -9.92
CA GLU A 61 21.74 10.30 -8.65
C GLU A 61 20.95 11.59 -8.92
N GLN A 62 19.64 11.51 -8.82
CA GLN A 62 18.75 12.66 -8.90
C GLN A 62 18.51 13.13 -7.48
N ASP A 63 18.88 14.39 -7.20
CA ASP A 63 18.54 15.09 -5.95
C ASP A 63 17.09 14.76 -5.58
N ASP A 64 16.84 14.29 -4.36
CA ASP A 64 15.57 13.72 -3.93
C ASP A 64 14.37 14.67 -4.09
N ASP A 65 14.65 15.97 -4.12
CA ASP A 65 13.66 17.04 -4.30
C ASP A 65 13.48 17.46 -5.77
N ALA A 66 14.24 16.91 -6.73
CA ALA A 66 14.06 17.18 -8.16
C ALA A 66 12.81 16.49 -8.75
N ASP A 67 12.21 17.09 -9.77
CA ASP A 67 11.11 16.47 -10.50
C ASP A 67 11.58 15.24 -11.29
N VAL A 68 10.73 14.20 -11.28
CA VAL A 68 11.00 12.98 -12.05
C VAL A 68 10.70 13.26 -13.53
N PRO A 69 11.63 12.98 -14.46
CA PRO A 69 11.41 13.23 -15.88
C PRO A 69 10.21 12.40 -16.38
N PRO A 70 9.29 12.98 -17.19
CA PRO A 70 8.11 12.27 -17.67
C PRO A 70 8.42 10.98 -18.43
N GLU A 71 9.57 10.91 -19.08
CA GLU A 71 10.04 9.74 -19.84
C GLU A 71 10.32 8.54 -18.93
N ALA A 72 10.69 8.77 -17.66
CA ALA A 72 10.91 7.72 -16.67
C ALA A 72 9.60 7.21 -16.03
N LEU A 73 8.47 7.85 -16.32
CA LEU A 73 7.17 7.49 -15.75
C LEU A 73 6.43 6.49 -16.62
N ILE A 74 5.79 5.52 -15.97
CA ILE A 74 4.97 4.51 -16.65
C ILE A 74 3.58 5.11 -16.89
N PRO A 75 3.02 5.01 -18.11
CA PRO A 75 1.65 5.41 -18.37
C PRO A 75 0.66 4.70 -17.44
N LYS A 76 -0.30 5.44 -16.88
CA LYS A 76 -1.25 4.93 -15.87
C LYS A 76 -1.95 3.63 -16.28
N TYR A 77 -2.36 3.50 -17.53
CA TYR A 77 -3.03 2.29 -18.01
C TYR A 77 -2.11 1.06 -17.98
N GLN A 78 -0.84 1.21 -18.38
CA GLN A 78 0.15 0.13 -18.34
C GLN A 78 0.42 -0.29 -16.89
N LEU A 79 0.52 0.68 -15.99
CA LEU A 79 0.78 0.42 -14.59
C LEU A 79 -0.41 -0.29 -13.90
N GLN A 80 -1.65 0.06 -14.27
CA GLN A 80 -2.85 -0.64 -13.80
C GLN A 80 -2.91 -2.10 -14.28
N GLU A 81 -2.55 -2.34 -15.55
CA GLU A 81 -2.44 -3.69 -16.10
C GLU A 81 -1.36 -4.49 -15.36
N LEU A 82 -0.16 -3.92 -15.22
CA LEU A 82 0.94 -4.54 -14.48
C LEU A 82 0.54 -4.88 -13.04
N CYS A 83 -0.09 -3.94 -12.33
CA CYS A 83 -0.56 -4.15 -10.95
C CYS A 83 -1.59 -5.28 -10.85
N SER A 84 -2.52 -5.36 -11.80
CA SER A 84 -3.54 -6.42 -11.87
C SER A 84 -2.91 -7.79 -12.11
N GLU A 85 -1.97 -7.90 -13.04
CA GLU A 85 -1.27 -9.16 -13.30
C GLU A 85 -0.35 -9.54 -12.11
N ALA A 86 0.33 -8.58 -11.48
CA ALA A 86 1.13 -8.81 -10.27
C ALA A 86 0.30 -9.39 -9.11
N ALA A 87 -0.91 -8.86 -8.88
CA ALA A 87 -1.85 -9.37 -7.87
C ALA A 87 -2.21 -10.85 -8.11
N LYS A 88 -2.50 -11.19 -9.37
CA LYS A 88 -2.81 -12.56 -9.78
C LYS A 88 -1.60 -13.47 -9.62
N LEU A 89 -0.40 -13.03 -10.03
CA LEU A 89 0.85 -13.78 -9.84
C LEU A 89 1.16 -14.05 -8.36
N LYS A 90 0.99 -13.06 -7.48
CA LYS A 90 1.13 -13.27 -6.03
C LYS A 90 0.14 -14.33 -5.53
N THR A 91 -1.12 -14.25 -5.95
CA THR A 91 -2.17 -15.22 -5.57
C THR A 91 -1.84 -16.63 -6.03
N LEU A 92 -1.27 -16.77 -7.23
CA LEU A 92 -0.80 -18.05 -7.78
C LEU A 92 0.51 -18.54 -7.15
N CYS A 93 1.12 -17.78 -6.23
CA CYS A 93 2.45 -18.04 -5.67
C CYS A 93 3.52 -18.21 -6.77
N ALA A 94 3.38 -17.43 -7.84
CA ALA A 94 4.08 -17.60 -9.10
C ALA A 94 5.22 -16.61 -9.32
N MET A 95 5.38 -15.62 -8.44
CA MET A 95 6.34 -14.52 -8.65
C MET A 95 7.80 -15.02 -8.69
N GLU A 96 8.12 -16.09 -7.97
CA GLU A 96 9.48 -16.65 -7.88
C GLU A 96 10.01 -17.18 -9.23
N SER A 97 9.14 -17.45 -10.20
CA SER A 97 9.55 -17.90 -11.54
C SER A 97 10.05 -16.78 -12.44
N VAL A 98 9.77 -15.52 -12.08
CA VAL A 98 10.26 -14.35 -12.84
C VAL A 98 11.73 -14.11 -12.47
N PRO A 99 12.64 -13.95 -13.45
CA PRO A 99 14.06 -13.71 -13.17
C PRO A 99 14.26 -12.51 -12.25
N SER A 100 14.97 -12.73 -11.16
CA SER A 100 15.06 -11.73 -10.10
C SER A 100 15.79 -10.45 -10.51
N ASP A 101 16.73 -10.51 -11.46
CA ASP A 101 17.37 -9.30 -12.00
C ASP A 101 16.37 -8.43 -12.77
N ARG A 102 15.40 -9.04 -13.47
CA ARG A 102 14.31 -8.31 -14.11
C ARG A 102 13.41 -7.66 -13.07
N LEU A 103 13.10 -8.35 -11.99
CA LEU A 103 12.29 -7.79 -10.90
C LEU A 103 13.01 -6.63 -10.20
N VAL A 104 14.32 -6.71 -9.98
CA VAL A 104 15.12 -5.60 -9.42
C VAL A 104 15.06 -4.38 -10.35
N SER A 105 15.28 -4.55 -11.66
CA SER A 105 15.18 -3.45 -12.62
C SER A 105 13.78 -2.83 -12.64
N LEU A 106 12.73 -3.66 -12.61
CA LEU A 106 11.36 -3.18 -12.54
C LEU A 106 11.10 -2.37 -11.26
N LEU A 107 11.54 -2.86 -10.10
CA LEU A 107 11.37 -2.16 -8.82
C LEU A 107 12.05 -0.79 -8.81
N ASN A 108 13.21 -0.65 -9.46
CA ASN A 108 13.87 0.65 -9.61
C ASN A 108 13.07 1.62 -10.49
N ILE A 109 12.41 1.15 -11.55
CA ILE A 109 11.51 2.00 -12.35
C ILE A 109 10.26 2.38 -11.55
N LEU A 110 9.69 1.43 -10.80
CA LEU A 110 8.54 1.68 -9.93
C LEU A 110 8.86 2.71 -8.84
N GLU A 111 10.09 2.71 -8.29
CA GLU A 111 10.56 3.72 -7.34
C GLU A 111 10.37 5.15 -7.85
N LYS A 112 10.77 5.42 -9.10
CA LYS A 112 10.61 6.73 -9.73
C LYS A 112 9.13 7.14 -9.83
N ASN A 113 8.25 6.18 -10.11
CA ASN A 113 6.80 6.42 -10.17
C ASN A 113 6.20 6.68 -8.77
N ILE A 114 6.73 6.04 -7.72
CA ILE A 114 6.32 6.28 -6.33
C ILE A 114 6.76 7.67 -5.88
N ARG A 115 8.00 8.05 -6.20
CA ARG A 115 8.57 9.36 -5.89
C ARG A 115 7.74 10.49 -6.48
N ASP A 116 7.31 10.39 -7.74
CA ASP A 116 6.45 11.38 -8.42
C ASP A 116 5.15 11.69 -7.66
N GLY A 117 4.57 10.73 -6.94
CA GLY A 117 3.33 10.91 -6.18
C GLY A 117 3.49 11.13 -4.67
N THR A 118 4.72 11.12 -4.13
CA THR A 118 4.97 11.09 -2.68
C THR A 118 4.63 12.39 -1.96
N ARG A 119 4.81 13.55 -2.59
CA ARG A 119 4.61 14.87 -1.95
C ARG A 119 3.52 15.71 -2.60
N VAL A 120 2.58 15.06 -3.29
CA VAL A 120 1.50 15.76 -4.01
C VAL A 120 0.17 15.49 -3.31
N SER A 121 -0.56 16.57 -2.99
CA SER A 121 -1.90 16.47 -2.38
C SER A 121 -2.96 16.88 -3.40
N PRO A 122 -3.96 16.03 -3.69
CA PRO A 122 -5.06 16.37 -4.58
C PRO A 122 -6.07 17.32 -3.93
N ILE A 123 -6.00 17.56 -2.62
CA ILE A 123 -6.87 18.51 -1.95
C ILE A 123 -6.39 19.92 -2.27
N ALA A 124 -7.15 20.63 -3.11
CA ALA A 124 -6.87 22.01 -3.53
C ALA A 124 -7.01 23.03 -2.38
N ASP A 125 -6.34 24.17 -2.50
CA ASP A 125 -6.50 25.27 -1.56
C ASP A 125 -7.90 25.90 -1.75
N PRO A 126 -8.68 26.16 -0.69
CA PRO A 126 -9.96 26.86 -0.80
C PRO A 126 -9.86 28.27 -1.42
N ASP A 127 -8.67 28.85 -1.57
CA ASP A 127 -8.46 30.14 -2.21
C ASP A 127 -8.12 30.04 -3.73
N ASP A 128 -8.08 28.84 -4.34
CA ASP A 128 -7.83 28.62 -5.79
C ASP A 128 -9.08 28.92 -6.67
N ASP A 129 -8.86 29.38 -7.91
CA ASP A 129 -9.92 29.55 -8.93
C ASP A 129 -10.57 28.19 -9.27
N GLU A 130 -11.91 28.14 -9.42
CA GLU A 130 -12.66 26.87 -9.55
C GLU A 130 -12.20 25.97 -10.73
N ASP A 131 -11.86 26.57 -11.88
CA ASP A 131 -11.41 25.83 -13.06
C ASP A 131 -9.95 25.36 -12.93
N GLU A 132 -9.07 26.17 -12.33
CA GLU A 132 -7.68 25.80 -12.06
C GLU A 132 -7.61 24.69 -10.99
N SER A 133 -8.44 24.81 -9.96
CA SER A 133 -8.60 23.82 -8.88
C SER A 133 -9.01 22.44 -9.43
N LYS A 134 -9.92 22.41 -10.41
CA LYS A 134 -10.38 21.17 -11.03
C LYS A 134 -9.31 20.48 -11.87
N LEU A 135 -8.58 21.23 -12.70
CA LEU A 135 -7.49 20.69 -13.51
C LEU A 135 -6.36 20.18 -12.61
N TRP A 136 -6.00 20.93 -11.57
CA TRP A 136 -5.00 20.53 -10.58
C TRP A 136 -5.37 19.23 -9.88
N LEU A 137 -6.62 19.10 -9.44
CA LEU A 137 -7.15 17.89 -8.81
C LEU A 137 -6.99 16.68 -9.75
N GLU A 138 -7.37 16.82 -11.02
CA GLU A 138 -7.29 15.72 -11.99
C GLU A 138 -5.84 15.27 -12.23
N LEU A 139 -4.95 16.22 -12.52
CA LEU A 139 -3.53 15.93 -12.76
C LEU A 139 -2.84 15.34 -11.52
N THR A 140 -3.10 15.91 -10.35
CA THR A 140 -2.52 15.46 -9.09
C THR A 140 -3.02 14.07 -8.72
N MET A 141 -4.32 13.83 -8.84
CA MET A 141 -4.89 12.52 -8.56
C MET A 141 -4.34 11.46 -9.51
N GLU A 142 -4.04 11.81 -10.77
CA GLU A 142 -3.38 10.90 -11.68
C GLU A 142 -1.99 10.47 -11.19
N ARG A 143 -1.15 11.44 -10.77
CA ARG A 143 0.19 11.18 -10.21
C ARG A 143 0.11 10.29 -8.97
N VAL A 144 -0.80 10.61 -8.05
CA VAL A 144 -1.02 9.85 -6.80
C VAL A 144 -1.48 8.42 -7.12
N MET A 145 -2.39 8.24 -8.08
CA MET A 145 -2.85 6.92 -8.48
C MET A 145 -1.75 6.07 -9.14
N ARG A 146 -0.87 6.68 -9.95
CA ARG A 146 0.30 5.99 -10.49
C ARG A 146 1.23 5.53 -9.37
N ALA A 147 1.57 6.41 -8.44
CA ALA A 147 2.40 6.06 -7.29
C ALA A 147 1.77 4.96 -6.42
N ALA A 148 0.44 4.96 -6.25
CA ALA A 148 -0.27 3.91 -5.53
C ALA A 148 -0.18 2.55 -6.23
N ASP A 149 -0.43 2.49 -7.55
CA ASP A 149 -0.33 1.24 -8.31
C ASP A 149 1.13 0.73 -8.37
N ALA A 150 2.12 1.62 -8.46
CA ALA A 150 3.53 1.25 -8.38
C ALA A 150 3.91 0.69 -6.99
N SER A 151 3.43 1.32 -5.93
CA SER A 151 3.65 0.86 -4.55
C SER A 151 3.04 -0.52 -4.32
N VAL A 152 1.80 -0.73 -4.75
CA VAL A 152 1.08 -2.01 -4.57
C VAL A 152 1.76 -3.11 -5.39
N THR A 153 2.15 -2.81 -6.63
CA THR A 153 2.90 -3.75 -7.48
C THR A 153 4.21 -4.16 -6.83
N SER A 154 4.97 -3.20 -6.30
CA SER A 154 6.24 -3.44 -5.64
C SER A 154 6.08 -4.36 -4.43
N LEU A 155 5.08 -4.10 -3.58
CA LEU A 155 4.82 -4.94 -2.42
C LEU A 155 4.28 -6.32 -2.81
N TYR A 156 3.47 -6.46 -3.87
CA TYR A 156 3.08 -7.79 -4.35
C TYR A 156 4.28 -8.64 -4.76
N ILE A 157 5.29 -8.02 -5.38
CA ILE A 157 6.55 -8.69 -5.72
C ILE A 157 7.27 -9.11 -4.44
N MET A 158 7.55 -8.19 -3.53
CA MET A 158 8.36 -8.46 -2.32
C MET A 158 7.70 -9.41 -1.32
N THR A 159 6.37 -9.39 -1.23
CA THR A 159 5.59 -10.23 -0.29
C THR A 159 5.10 -11.55 -0.91
N SER A 160 5.52 -11.85 -2.14
CA SER A 160 5.32 -13.18 -2.71
C SER A 160 6.20 -14.22 -1.99
N PRO A 161 5.81 -15.51 -1.96
CA PRO A 161 6.61 -16.53 -1.32
C PRO A 161 7.95 -16.76 -2.05
N ASN A 162 8.97 -17.19 -1.30
CA ASN A 162 10.28 -17.61 -1.80
C ASN A 162 11.10 -16.56 -2.56
N MET A 163 10.84 -15.28 -2.34
CA MET A 163 11.58 -14.22 -3.02
C MET A 163 13.02 -14.10 -2.50
N PRO A 164 14.03 -13.94 -3.38
CA PRO A 164 15.42 -13.84 -2.96
C PRO A 164 15.72 -12.48 -2.33
N LYS A 165 16.73 -12.44 -1.44
CA LYS A 165 17.09 -11.24 -0.65
C LYS A 165 17.30 -9.96 -1.46
N LYS A 166 17.82 -10.08 -2.69
CA LYS A 166 18.09 -8.93 -3.57
C LYS A 166 16.85 -8.17 -4.03
N ILE A 167 15.65 -8.73 -3.82
CA ILE A 167 14.37 -8.11 -4.19
C ILE A 167 13.92 -7.08 -3.14
N TYR A 168 14.41 -7.17 -1.91
CA TYR A 168 14.06 -6.25 -0.82
C TYR A 168 14.94 -5.00 -0.91
N LEU A 169 14.61 -4.11 -1.85
CA LEU A 169 15.29 -2.85 -2.06
C LEU A 169 14.85 -1.83 -1.00
N GLU A 170 15.79 -1.41 -0.15
CA GLU A 170 15.56 -0.49 0.96
C GLU A 170 14.94 0.83 0.50
N ASP A 171 15.52 1.45 -0.53
CA ASP A 171 15.04 2.73 -1.08
C ASP A 171 13.58 2.65 -1.53
N VAL A 172 13.20 1.56 -2.20
CA VAL A 172 11.82 1.33 -2.67
C VAL A 172 10.86 1.19 -1.50
N ILE A 173 11.26 0.44 -0.46
CA ILE A 173 10.43 0.22 0.73
C ILE A 173 10.22 1.55 1.48
N ASP A 174 11.29 2.31 1.69
CA ASP A 174 11.23 3.60 2.38
C ASP A 174 10.32 4.58 1.63
N ARG A 175 10.41 4.64 0.30
CA ARG A 175 9.52 5.46 -0.53
C ARG A 175 8.06 5.06 -0.39
N ILE A 176 7.74 3.76 -0.39
CA ILE A 176 6.37 3.26 -0.21
C ILE A 176 5.83 3.67 1.17
N VAL A 177 6.64 3.52 2.21
CA VAL A 177 6.25 3.88 3.58
C VAL A 177 5.96 5.38 3.70
N VAL A 178 6.84 6.23 3.14
CA VAL A 178 6.66 7.69 3.13
C VAL A 178 5.42 8.09 2.32
N PHE A 179 5.27 7.56 1.09
CA PHE A 179 4.11 7.79 0.23
C PHE A 179 2.79 7.44 0.95
N THR A 180 2.71 6.22 1.50
CA THR A 180 1.50 5.71 2.16
C THR A 180 1.14 6.57 3.35
N LYS A 181 2.11 6.90 4.21
CA LYS A 181 1.90 7.79 5.36
C LYS A 181 1.42 9.17 4.92
N TYR A 182 2.06 9.77 3.91
CA TYR A 182 1.71 11.10 3.42
C TYR A 182 0.27 11.14 2.88
N GLN A 183 -0.10 10.20 2.02
CA GLN A 183 -1.43 10.18 1.42
C GLN A 183 -2.53 9.85 2.44
N LEU A 184 -2.25 9.03 3.44
CA LEU A 184 -3.18 8.81 4.55
C LEU A 184 -3.44 10.12 5.32
N GLN A 185 -2.39 10.84 5.67
CA GLN A 185 -2.47 12.06 6.49
C GLN A 185 -3.08 13.26 5.75
N ASN A 186 -2.70 13.45 4.48
CA ASN A 186 -3.02 14.67 3.74
C ASN A 186 -4.18 14.50 2.77
N THR A 187 -4.55 13.26 2.42
CA THR A 187 -5.63 12.99 1.46
C THR A 187 -6.77 12.22 2.13
N ILE A 188 -6.50 11.03 2.67
CA ILE A 188 -7.57 10.16 3.18
C ILE A 188 -8.21 10.72 4.44
N TYR A 189 -7.44 11.04 5.49
CA TYR A 189 -8.05 11.48 6.75
C TYR A 189 -8.88 12.76 6.58
N PRO A 190 -8.41 13.81 5.87
CA PRO A 190 -9.22 15.02 5.65
C PRO A 190 -10.47 14.78 4.78
N SER A 191 -10.43 13.81 3.86
CA SER A 191 -11.60 13.44 3.05
C SER A 191 -12.67 12.71 3.87
N PHE A 192 -12.27 11.83 4.80
CA PHE A 192 -13.20 10.99 5.58
C PHE A 192 -13.63 11.58 6.93
N ASP A 193 -12.76 12.34 7.60
CA ASP A 193 -13.07 13.06 8.86
C ASP A 193 -12.68 14.55 8.75
N PRO A 194 -13.66 15.48 8.69
CA PRO A 194 -13.42 16.92 8.59
C PRO A 194 -12.56 17.52 9.73
N VAL A 195 -12.36 16.82 10.84
CA VAL A 195 -11.44 17.25 11.91
C VAL A 195 -10.00 17.34 11.41
N TYR A 196 -9.64 16.55 10.40
CA TYR A 196 -8.29 16.52 9.82
C TYR A 196 -8.09 17.50 8.66
N ARG A 197 -9.13 18.24 8.25
CA ARG A 197 -8.98 19.32 7.26
C ARG A 197 -8.22 20.48 7.89
N THR A 198 -7.07 20.82 7.31
CA THR A 198 -6.32 22.02 7.65
C THR A 198 -7.07 23.23 7.13
N ASP A 199 -7.94 23.81 7.97
CA ASP A 199 -8.54 25.11 7.70
C ASP A 199 -7.45 26.19 7.87
N SER A 200 -6.94 26.77 6.78
CA SER A 200 -5.97 27.88 6.79
C SER A 200 -6.44 29.09 7.63
N LYS A 201 -7.76 29.18 7.91
CA LYS A 201 -8.40 30.25 8.69
C LYS A 201 -8.66 29.90 10.18
N ALA A 202 -8.34 28.69 10.65
CA ALA A 202 -8.77 28.20 11.97
C ALA A 202 -7.64 27.85 12.95
N LYS A 203 -6.50 28.56 12.89
CA LYS A 203 -5.39 28.36 13.84
C LYS A 203 -5.75 28.64 15.32
N ASP A 204 -6.93 29.23 15.61
CA ASP A 204 -7.33 29.66 16.96
C ASP A 204 -8.57 28.95 17.56
N ILE A 205 -9.12 27.89 16.96
CA ILE A 205 -10.35 27.25 17.47
C ILE A 205 -10.14 25.76 17.71
N PHE A 206 -9.20 25.41 18.59
CA PHE A 206 -8.98 24.02 18.98
C PHE A 206 -9.93 23.62 20.13
N ILE A 207 -10.48 22.41 20.01
CA ILE A 207 -11.15 21.58 21.04
C ILE A 207 -12.69 21.71 21.18
N GLY A 208 -13.32 22.87 20.96
CA GLY A 208 -14.78 23.03 21.21
C GLY A 208 -15.73 22.48 20.12
N ASN A 209 -15.28 22.40 18.85
CA ASN A 209 -16.18 22.26 17.69
C ASN A 209 -16.10 20.92 16.94
N ALA A 210 -15.28 19.95 17.37
CA ALA A 210 -15.15 18.67 16.68
C ALA A 210 -16.49 17.93 16.51
N ARG A 211 -17.33 17.91 17.56
CA ARG A 211 -18.68 17.32 17.48
C ARG A 211 -19.61 18.05 16.49
N LYS A 212 -19.48 19.37 16.36
CA LYS A 212 -20.25 20.17 15.40
C LYS A 212 -19.76 19.97 13.96
N LYS A 213 -18.44 19.88 13.74
CA LYS A 213 -17.87 19.53 12.42
C LYS A 213 -18.29 18.12 11.98
N ARG A 214 -18.37 17.18 12.92
CA ARG A 214 -18.81 15.79 12.68
C ARG A 214 -20.31 15.64 12.41
N ALA A 215 -21.14 16.56 12.91
CA ALA A 215 -22.60 16.50 12.73
C ALA A 215 -23.08 16.63 11.27
N HIS A 216 -22.23 17.11 10.36
CA HIS A 216 -22.52 17.26 8.93
C HIS A 216 -21.57 16.46 8.03
N VAL A 217 -20.99 15.36 8.53
CA VAL A 217 -20.17 14.47 7.71
C VAL A 217 -21.04 13.84 6.63
N LYS A 218 -20.80 14.22 5.39
CA LYS A 218 -21.34 13.52 4.22
C LYS A 218 -20.41 12.34 3.92
N GLU A 219 -20.99 11.20 3.59
CA GLU A 219 -20.22 10.07 3.06
C GLU A 219 -19.36 10.52 1.87
N VAL A 220 -18.13 10.00 1.81
CA VAL A 220 -17.22 10.24 0.68
C VAL A 220 -17.81 9.56 -0.56
N ARG A 221 -18.15 10.36 -1.58
CA ARG A 221 -18.74 9.87 -2.83
C ARG A 221 -17.80 9.93 -4.02
N GLU A 222 -16.65 10.57 -3.86
CA GLU A 222 -15.67 10.75 -4.93
C GLU A 222 -14.97 9.42 -5.21
N LYS A 223 -15.13 8.91 -6.44
CA LYS A 223 -14.65 7.57 -6.82
C LYS A 223 -13.14 7.44 -6.72
N SER A 224 -12.39 8.45 -7.16
CA SER A 224 -10.93 8.55 -7.07
C SER A 224 -10.43 8.36 -5.63
N ILE A 225 -11.02 9.08 -4.67
CA ILE A 225 -10.67 8.99 -3.25
C ILE A 225 -10.98 7.60 -2.70
N LEU A 226 -12.13 7.02 -3.06
CA LEU A 226 -12.47 5.66 -2.64
C LEU A 226 -11.52 4.62 -3.24
N THR A 227 -11.11 4.77 -4.50
CA THR A 227 -10.11 3.89 -5.13
C THR A 227 -8.75 4.03 -4.44
N LEU A 228 -8.30 5.25 -4.16
CA LEU A 228 -7.06 5.51 -3.45
C LEU A 228 -7.10 4.93 -2.03
N TYR A 229 -8.20 5.10 -1.31
CA TYR A 229 -8.42 4.50 0.01
C TYR A 229 -8.24 2.98 -0.03
N ASN A 230 -8.83 2.32 -1.02
CA ASN A 230 -8.69 0.87 -1.21
C ASN A 230 -7.23 0.44 -1.40
N LYS A 231 -6.49 1.18 -2.21
CA LYS A 231 -5.06 0.93 -2.44
C LYS A 231 -4.24 1.16 -1.17
N LEU A 232 -4.51 2.23 -0.42
CA LEU A 232 -3.73 2.56 0.78
C LEU A 232 -3.95 1.58 1.93
N HIS A 233 -5.19 1.08 2.16
CA HIS A 233 -5.39 0.05 3.20
C HIS A 233 -4.79 -1.30 2.80
N GLU A 234 -4.76 -1.61 1.50
CA GLU A 234 -4.05 -2.76 0.97
C GLU A 234 -2.53 -2.63 1.15
N LEU A 235 -1.95 -1.46 0.86
CA LEU A 235 -0.53 -1.17 1.12
C LEU A 235 -0.17 -1.36 2.60
N VAL A 236 -0.99 -0.85 3.52
CA VAL A 236 -0.78 -1.05 4.96
C VAL A 236 -0.80 -2.54 5.33
N GLY A 237 -1.71 -3.31 4.72
CA GLY A 237 -1.77 -4.77 4.90
C GLY A 237 -0.52 -5.47 4.37
N LEU A 238 -0.06 -5.12 3.17
CA LEU A 238 1.14 -5.70 2.56
C LEU A 238 2.43 -5.28 3.30
N LEU A 239 2.49 -4.08 3.87
CA LEU A 239 3.62 -3.66 4.71
C LEU A 239 3.68 -4.49 6.01
N ALA A 240 2.54 -4.85 6.58
CA ALA A 240 2.49 -5.78 7.70
C ALA A 240 3.01 -7.17 7.31
N GLU A 241 2.63 -7.67 6.12
CA GLU A 241 3.20 -8.91 5.58
C GLU A 241 4.72 -8.80 5.38
N LEU A 242 5.21 -7.68 4.83
CA LEU A 242 6.63 -7.47 4.57
C LEU A 242 7.46 -7.44 5.85
N LEU A 243 6.99 -6.81 6.92
CA LEU A 243 7.66 -6.78 8.23
C LEU A 243 7.84 -8.19 8.84
N ASN A 244 6.96 -9.13 8.51
CA ASN A 244 7.11 -10.53 8.92
C ASN A 244 8.17 -11.29 8.10
N ILE A 245 8.56 -10.76 6.94
CA ILE A 245 9.47 -11.41 5.98
C ILE A 245 10.89 -10.85 6.10
N GLN A 246 11.02 -9.53 6.21
CA GLN A 246 12.29 -8.81 6.09
C GLN A 246 12.44 -7.80 7.24
N VAL A 247 13.65 -7.74 7.81
CA VAL A 247 14.02 -6.69 8.76
C VAL A 247 14.17 -5.38 7.99
N LEU A 248 13.39 -4.36 8.38
CA LEU A 248 13.41 -3.03 7.77
C LEU A 248 14.29 -2.07 8.57
N THR A 249 14.53 -0.88 8.01
CA THR A 249 15.29 0.19 8.64
C THR A 249 14.55 0.77 9.84
N ASP A 250 15.28 1.34 10.80
CA ASP A 250 14.69 2.01 11.97
C ASP A 250 13.70 3.11 11.55
N ASN A 251 14.02 3.85 10.48
CA ASN A 251 13.16 4.91 9.97
C ASN A 251 11.86 4.37 9.34
N ALA A 252 11.95 3.30 8.55
CA ALA A 252 10.78 2.61 8.02
C ALA A 252 9.87 2.09 9.14
N VAL A 253 10.44 1.45 10.16
CA VAL A 253 9.69 0.94 11.32
C VAL A 253 9.05 2.08 12.10
N LEU A 254 9.76 3.20 12.31
CA LEU A 254 9.21 4.37 12.99
C LEU A 254 8.00 4.95 12.22
N HIS A 255 8.12 5.10 10.91
CA HIS A 255 7.02 5.58 10.07
C HIS A 255 5.85 4.60 10.02
N ALA A 256 6.12 3.29 9.89
CA ALA A 256 5.12 2.24 9.95
C ALA A 256 4.37 2.22 11.28
N SER A 257 5.08 2.40 12.39
CA SER A 257 4.47 2.48 13.74
C SER A 257 3.51 3.67 13.85
N SER A 258 3.92 4.84 13.39
CA SER A 258 3.06 6.03 13.37
C SER A 258 1.82 5.83 12.47
N MET A 259 2.01 5.19 11.32
CA MET A 259 0.94 4.88 10.36
C MET A 259 -0.02 3.80 10.86
N GLY A 260 0.45 2.85 11.67
CA GLY A 260 -0.38 1.81 12.28
C GLY A 260 -1.29 2.34 13.39
N VAL A 261 -0.88 3.38 14.11
CA VAL A 261 -1.66 3.93 15.24
C VAL A 261 -2.66 5.00 14.81
N ALA A 262 -2.31 5.85 13.83
CA ALA A 262 -3.14 6.99 13.44
C ALA A 262 -4.59 6.64 12.99
N PRO A 263 -4.87 5.56 12.22
CA PRO A 263 -6.21 5.23 11.74
C PRO A 263 -7.26 5.03 12.84
N PHE A 264 -6.86 4.66 14.07
CA PHE A 264 -7.76 4.45 15.20
C PHE A 264 -8.38 5.75 15.74
N PHE A 265 -7.85 6.91 15.33
CA PHE A 265 -8.37 8.22 15.70
C PHE A 265 -9.19 8.89 14.59
N VAL A 266 -9.42 8.17 13.49
CA VAL A 266 -10.13 8.66 12.31
C VAL A 266 -11.45 7.89 12.18
N GLU A 267 -12.55 8.62 11.95
CA GLU A 267 -13.87 8.00 11.75
C GLU A 267 -14.03 7.48 10.30
N ASN A 268 -14.87 6.47 10.10
CA ASN A 268 -15.27 5.95 8.79
C ASN A 268 -14.16 5.31 7.92
N VAL A 269 -13.06 4.83 8.53
CA VAL A 269 -11.94 4.16 7.84
C VAL A 269 -11.70 2.73 8.34
N ASN A 270 -12.77 1.93 8.44
CA ASN A 270 -12.76 0.62 9.12
C ASN A 270 -11.80 -0.41 8.51
N GLU A 271 -11.69 -0.48 7.18
CA GLU A 271 -10.78 -1.43 6.51
C GLU A 271 -9.32 -1.06 6.76
N LEU A 272 -9.02 0.24 6.73
CA LEU A 272 -7.70 0.75 7.11
C LEU A 272 -7.36 0.45 8.57
N GLN A 273 -8.31 0.60 9.50
CA GLN A 273 -8.11 0.23 10.91
C GLN A 273 -7.80 -1.26 11.08
N LEU A 274 -8.45 -2.13 10.29
CA LEU A 274 -8.18 -3.57 10.31
C LEU A 274 -6.78 -3.89 9.77
N SER A 275 -6.37 -3.28 8.64
CA SER A 275 -5.01 -3.44 8.10
C SER A 275 -3.96 -2.89 9.07
N ALA A 276 -4.22 -1.74 9.68
CA ALA A 276 -3.34 -1.09 10.64
C ALA A 276 -3.19 -1.91 11.93
N LEU A 277 -4.24 -2.61 12.37
CA LEU A 277 -4.14 -3.54 13.50
C LEU A 277 -3.09 -4.63 13.23
N LYS A 278 -3.09 -5.23 12.03
CA LYS A 278 -2.09 -6.23 11.65
C LYS A 278 -0.68 -5.66 11.69
N LEU A 279 -0.51 -4.43 11.20
CA LEU A 279 0.77 -3.72 11.16
C LEU A 279 1.33 -3.49 12.57
N VAL A 280 0.50 -3.06 13.52
CA VAL A 280 0.94 -2.79 14.91
C VAL A 280 1.23 -4.07 15.70
N THR A 281 0.60 -5.19 15.34
CA THR A 281 0.79 -6.48 16.03
C THR A 281 1.90 -7.36 15.43
N THR A 282 2.49 -6.94 14.31
CA THR A 282 3.62 -7.64 13.66
C THR A 282 4.91 -7.29 14.38
#